data_AF-A0A151QZN7-F1
#
_entry.id   AF-A0A151QZN7-F1
#
_cell.length_a   1.000
_cell.length_b   1.000
_cell.length_c   1.000
_cell.angle_alpha   90.00
_cell.angle_beta   90.00
_cell.angle_gamma   90.00
#
_symmetry.space_group_name_H-M   'P 1'
#
loop_
_entity.id
_entity.type
_entity.pdbx_description
1 polymer ?
#
loop_
_entity_poly.entity_id
_entity_poly.type
_entity_poly.pdbx_seq_one_letter_code
_entity_poly.pdbx_strand_id
1 'polypeptide(L)'
;MTFLLPDISAYLYEVIDDALFIKTFIMTHSMRLAIFNEFSTLKLLSVADTRFASMIVMLKRLKLLKSSLQNMVISDQWNSYREDDVGKFARVKEIILNDIWWDKVDYILSFIDPIYSTIRKRNKMDPKRAEDLVCVHSNLRHLSRKSEFIKKERQDCMSLDEPDLEAFFFG
;
A
#
# COMPACT_ATOMS: atom_id res chain seq x y z
N MET A 1 -20.21 18.66 5.62
CA MET A 1 -18.75 18.78 5.43
C MET A 1 -18.19 17.38 5.13
N THR A 2 -18.56 16.83 3.97
CA THR A 2 -18.38 15.41 3.60
C THR A 2 -17.94 15.23 2.14
N PHE A 3 -17.37 16.27 1.53
CA PHE A 3 -17.04 16.28 0.09
C PHE A 3 -15.54 16.18 -0.25
N LEU A 4 -14.64 15.99 0.72
CA LEU A 4 -13.18 15.95 0.47
C LEU A 4 -12.55 14.55 0.45
N LEU A 5 -13.33 13.48 0.56
CA LEU A 5 -12.80 12.11 0.72
C LEU A 5 -12.59 11.29 -0.57
N PRO A 6 -13.35 11.46 -1.68
CA PRO A 6 -13.15 10.64 -2.88
C PRO A 6 -11.80 10.90 -3.56
N ASP A 7 -11.40 12.16 -3.70
CA ASP A 7 -10.17 12.54 -4.42
C ASP A 7 -8.93 12.07 -3.68
N ILE A 8 -8.86 12.29 -2.36
CA ILE A 8 -7.72 11.86 -1.54
C ILE A 8 -7.56 10.33 -1.58
N SER A 9 -8.67 9.58 -1.64
CA SER A 9 -8.61 8.12 -1.76
C SER A 9 -8.00 7.68 -3.09
N ALA A 10 -8.35 8.34 -4.20
CA ALA A 10 -7.77 8.02 -5.51
C ALA A 10 -6.27 8.34 -5.55
N TYR A 11 -5.87 9.52 -5.07
CA TYR A 11 -4.46 9.90 -4.93
C TYR A 11 -3.67 8.91 -4.05
N LEU A 12 -4.28 8.43 -2.96
CA LEU A 12 -3.66 7.49 -2.04
C LEU A 12 -3.37 6.14 -2.73
N TYR A 13 -4.34 5.58 -3.46
CA TYR A 13 -4.15 4.29 -4.13
C TYR A 13 -3.14 4.39 -5.28
N GLU A 14 -3.16 5.45 -6.08
CA GLU A 14 -2.17 5.70 -7.14
C GLU A 14 -0.73 5.67 -6.59
N VAL A 15 -0.47 6.48 -5.56
CA VAL A 15 0.86 6.59 -4.94
C VAL A 15 1.28 5.28 -4.28
N ILE A 16 0.34 4.52 -3.72
CA ILE A 16 0.66 3.24 -3.09
C ILE A 16 0.98 2.17 -4.11
N ASP A 17 0.23 2.09 -5.22
CA ASP A 17 0.49 1.12 -6.27
C ASP A 17 1.89 1.35 -6.87
N ASP A 18 2.28 2.61 -7.11
CA ASP A 18 3.64 2.94 -7.54
C ASP A 18 4.70 2.59 -6.49
N ALA A 19 4.45 2.87 -5.21
CA ALA A 19 5.37 2.51 -4.13
C ALA A 19 5.53 0.99 -3.98
N LEU A 20 4.43 0.23 -4.12
CA LEU A 20 4.45 -1.24 -4.14
C LEU A 20 5.20 -1.77 -5.36
N PHE A 21 5.02 -1.13 -6.51
CA PHE A 21 5.71 -1.48 -7.74
C PHE A 21 7.23 -1.30 -7.58
N ILE A 22 7.68 -0.14 -7.09
CA ILE A 22 9.11 0.11 -6.78
C ILE A 22 9.65 -0.94 -5.81
N LYS A 23 8.94 -1.17 -4.71
CA LYS A 23 9.33 -2.16 -3.68
C LYS A 23 9.52 -3.54 -4.30
N THR A 24 8.50 -4.02 -5.00
CA THR A 24 8.49 -5.36 -5.59
C THR A 24 9.59 -5.48 -6.63
N PHE A 25 9.74 -4.47 -7.49
CA PHE A 25 10.82 -4.44 -8.47
C PHE A 25 12.18 -4.60 -7.79
N ILE A 26 12.54 -3.76 -6.83
CA ILE A 26 13.86 -3.82 -6.18
C ILE A 26 14.05 -5.15 -5.42
N MET A 27 13.05 -5.60 -4.65
CA MET A 27 13.19 -6.75 -3.76
C MET A 27 13.13 -8.12 -4.44
N THR A 28 12.48 -8.23 -5.62
CA THR A 28 12.29 -9.54 -6.28
C THR A 28 13.58 -10.10 -6.89
N HIS A 29 14.50 -9.27 -7.36
CA HIS A 29 15.77 -9.75 -7.92
C HIS A 29 16.93 -9.43 -6.99
N SER A 30 17.67 -10.47 -6.61
CA SER A 30 18.79 -10.37 -5.66
C SER A 30 19.86 -9.38 -6.11
N MET A 31 20.09 -9.25 -7.42
CA MET A 31 21.03 -8.27 -7.97
C MET A 31 20.53 -6.82 -7.82
N ARG A 32 19.25 -6.54 -8.09
CA ARG A 32 18.67 -5.20 -7.87
C ARG A 32 18.68 -4.83 -6.39
N LEU A 33 18.40 -5.79 -5.51
CA LEU A 33 18.51 -5.63 -4.07
C LEU A 33 19.96 -5.38 -3.63
N ALA A 34 20.94 -6.07 -4.24
CA ALA A 34 22.36 -5.86 -3.96
C ALA A 34 22.79 -4.44 -4.32
N ILE A 35 22.44 -3.97 -5.53
CA ILE A 35 22.68 -2.58 -5.95
C ILE A 35 22.05 -1.61 -4.94
N PHE A 36 20.78 -1.81 -4.55
CA PHE A 36 20.13 -0.97 -3.55
C PHE A 36 20.89 -0.90 -2.22
N ASN A 37 21.41 -2.02 -1.74
CA ASN A 37 22.14 -2.09 -0.47
C ASN A 37 23.48 -1.35 -0.51
N GLU A 38 24.05 -1.05 -1.69
CA GLU A 38 25.23 -0.18 -1.82
C GLU A 38 24.91 1.29 -1.53
N PHE A 39 23.67 1.73 -1.83
CA PHE A 39 23.22 3.11 -1.63
C PHE A 39 22.48 3.33 -0.31
N SER A 40 22.11 2.26 0.40
CA SER A 40 21.33 2.33 1.64
C SER A 40 21.66 1.20 2.60
N THR A 41 22.02 1.57 3.84
CA THR A 41 22.09 0.62 4.97
C THR A 41 20.70 0.30 5.54
N LEU A 42 19.70 1.10 5.19
CA LEU A 42 18.31 0.90 5.57
C LEU A 42 17.64 -0.06 4.58
N LYS A 43 17.05 -1.13 5.11
CA LYS A 43 16.25 -2.06 4.30
C LYS A 43 14.98 -1.40 3.78
N LEU A 44 14.62 -1.71 2.53
CA LEU A 44 13.29 -1.51 1.99
C LEU A 44 12.32 -2.43 2.74
N LEU A 45 11.19 -1.91 3.21
CA LEU A 45 10.37 -2.56 4.25
C LEU A 45 9.90 -3.98 3.89
N SER A 46 10.01 -4.88 4.87
CA SER A 46 9.26 -6.15 4.94
C SER A 46 8.15 -6.04 6.00
N VAL A 47 7.16 -5.17 5.79
CA VAL A 47 6.01 -5.09 6.70
C VAL A 47 4.99 -6.15 6.29
N ALA A 48 4.55 -6.97 7.25
CA ALA A 48 3.49 -7.96 7.06
C ALA A 48 2.13 -7.29 6.85
N ASP A 49 1.29 -7.91 6.02
CA ASP A 49 0.07 -7.32 5.45
C ASP A 49 -0.98 -6.89 6.48
N THR A 50 -1.10 -5.57 6.70
CA THR A 50 -2.34 -4.96 7.22
C THR A 50 -2.61 -3.63 6.50
N ARG A 51 -3.62 -3.67 5.62
CA ARG A 51 -3.85 -2.83 4.42
C ARG A 51 -4.03 -1.32 4.60
N PHE A 52 -3.70 -0.70 5.73
CA PHE A 52 -3.74 0.77 5.83
C PHE A 52 -2.57 1.30 6.63
N ALA A 53 -2.32 0.73 7.82
CA ALA A 53 -1.14 1.07 8.61
C ALA A 53 0.15 0.69 7.86
N SER A 54 0.20 -0.49 7.23
CA SER A 54 1.37 -0.91 6.46
C SER A 54 1.64 -0.01 5.25
N MET A 55 0.59 0.50 4.59
CA MET A 55 0.72 1.43 3.46
C MET A 55 1.34 2.76 3.89
N ILE A 56 0.85 3.36 4.98
CA ILE A 56 1.40 4.63 5.48
C ILE A 56 2.83 4.47 5.99
N VAL A 57 3.11 3.40 6.74
CA VAL A 57 4.48 3.07 7.19
C VAL A 57 5.40 2.83 6.00
N MET A 58 4.89 2.19 4.94
CA MET A 58 5.61 1.99 3.68
C MET A 58 6.00 3.31 3.03
N LEU A 59 5.05 4.23 2.87
CA LEU A 59 5.34 5.55 2.30
C LEU A 59 6.33 6.34 3.16
N LYS A 60 6.19 6.31 4.50
CA LYS A 60 7.15 6.95 5.41
C LYS A 60 8.56 6.41 5.23
N ARG A 61 8.73 5.09 5.09
CA ARG A 61 10.05 4.52 4.82
C ARG A 61 10.57 4.91 3.46
N LEU A 62 9.74 4.83 2.43
CA LEU A 62 10.15 5.14 1.07
C LEU A 62 10.66 6.59 0.98
N LYS A 63 9.98 7.53 1.68
CA LYS A 63 10.43 8.91 1.84
C LYS A 63 11.81 9.02 2.49
N LEU A 64 12.08 8.26 3.56
CA LEU A 64 13.42 8.22 4.18
C LEU A 64 14.50 7.71 3.22
N LEU A 65 14.12 6.89 2.24
CA LEU A 65 15.01 6.30 1.25
C LEU A 65 15.13 7.15 -0.03
N LYS A 66 14.42 8.28 -0.16
CA LYS A 66 14.34 9.08 -1.40
C LYS A 66 15.72 9.33 -2.01
N SER A 67 16.65 9.90 -1.25
CA SER A 67 17.98 10.23 -1.76
C SER A 67 18.80 8.99 -2.16
N SER A 68 18.71 7.90 -1.38
CA SER A 68 19.37 6.63 -1.73
C SER A 68 18.80 6.04 -3.03
N LEU A 69 17.48 6.06 -3.19
CA LEU A 69 16.81 5.59 -4.41
C LEU A 69 17.17 6.45 -5.62
N GLN A 70 17.18 7.77 -5.47
CA GLN A 70 17.57 8.69 -6.55
C GLN A 70 19.02 8.46 -6.98
N ASN A 71 19.95 8.37 -6.02
CA ASN A 71 21.37 8.08 -6.29
C ASN A 71 21.55 6.72 -6.96
N MET A 72 20.79 5.71 -6.53
CA MET A 72 20.80 4.39 -7.12
C MET A 72 20.39 4.43 -8.60
N VAL A 73 19.26 5.06 -8.96
CA VAL A 73 18.74 5.02 -10.34
C VAL A 73 19.51 5.91 -11.33
N ILE A 74 20.34 6.84 -10.84
CA ILE A 74 21.26 7.63 -11.67
C ILE A 74 22.65 7.00 -11.81
N SER A 75 22.98 6.00 -10.98
CA SER A 75 24.31 5.37 -10.98
C SER A 75 24.64 4.61 -12.26
N ASP A 76 25.93 4.52 -12.58
CA ASP A 76 26.42 3.71 -13.70
C ASP A 76 26.11 2.22 -13.52
N GLN A 77 26.10 1.73 -12.28
CA GLN A 77 25.72 0.35 -11.96
C GLN A 77 24.27 0.06 -12.35
N TRP A 78 23.36 0.98 -12.06
CA TRP A 78 21.97 0.88 -12.52
C TRP A 78 21.89 0.97 -14.03
N ASN A 79 22.55 1.96 -14.66
CA ASN A 79 22.47 2.16 -16.11
C ASN A 79 23.13 1.03 -16.94
N SER A 80 24.09 0.31 -16.37
CA SER A 80 24.76 -0.84 -16.99
C SER A 80 24.07 -2.18 -16.70
N TYR A 81 23.09 -2.20 -15.80
CA TYR A 81 22.34 -3.41 -15.45
C TYR A 81 21.50 -3.88 -16.65
N ARG A 82 21.63 -5.16 -17.00
CA ARG A 82 20.85 -5.79 -18.08
C ARG A 82 19.53 -6.27 -17.50
N GLU A 83 18.44 -5.64 -17.92
CA GLU A 83 17.08 -6.00 -17.53
C GLU A 83 16.31 -6.50 -18.76
N ASP A 84 15.59 -7.61 -18.59
CA ASP A 84 14.79 -8.21 -19.66
C ASP A 84 13.54 -7.36 -19.94
N ASP A 85 12.97 -6.78 -18.89
CA ASP A 85 11.83 -5.86 -18.95
C ASP A 85 12.28 -4.40 -18.84
N VAL A 86 12.81 -3.89 -19.95
CA VAL A 86 13.26 -2.50 -20.10
C VAL A 86 12.16 -1.50 -19.78
N GLY A 87 10.89 -1.86 -20.04
CA GLY A 87 9.73 -1.01 -19.75
C GLY A 87 9.51 -0.79 -18.26
N LYS A 88 9.52 -1.88 -17.46
CA LYS A 88 9.43 -1.77 -16.00
C LYS A 88 10.61 -1.02 -15.40
N PHE A 89 11.82 -1.27 -15.92
CA PHE A 89 13.04 -0.59 -15.48
C PHE A 89 12.96 0.93 -15.67
N ALA A 90 12.56 1.35 -16.87
CA ALA A 90 12.37 2.76 -17.20
C ALA A 90 11.29 3.41 -16.34
N ARG A 91 10.15 2.74 -16.14
CA ARG A 91 9.06 3.24 -15.29
C ARG A 91 9.50 3.45 -13.83
N VAL A 92 10.26 2.53 -13.24
CA VAL A 92 10.78 2.71 -11.88
C VAL A 92 11.68 3.93 -11.78
N LYS A 93 12.58 4.11 -12.76
CA LYS A 93 13.45 5.29 -12.83
C LYS A 93 12.66 6.58 -12.98
N GLU A 94 11.63 6.60 -13.82
CA GLU A 94 10.75 7.75 -14.02
C GLU A 94 10.03 8.13 -12.72
N ILE A 95 9.41 7.18 -12.02
CA ILE A 95 8.70 7.47 -10.76
C ILE A 95 9.67 8.01 -9.70
N ILE A 96 10.84 7.37 -9.52
CA ILE A 96 11.82 7.76 -8.49
C ILE A 96 12.38 9.17 -8.74
N LEU A 97 12.52 9.58 -10.01
CA LEU A 97 13.01 10.91 -10.38
C LEU A 97 11.90 11.97 -10.53
N ASN A 98 10.63 11.59 -10.36
CA ASN A 98 9.51 12.50 -10.49
C ASN A 98 9.26 13.27 -9.19
N ASP A 99 9.63 14.55 -9.15
CA ASP A 99 9.41 15.40 -7.97
C ASP A 99 7.94 15.64 -7.65
N ILE A 100 7.06 15.71 -8.66
CA ILE A 100 5.61 15.85 -8.44
C ILE A 100 5.07 14.63 -7.70
N TRP A 101 5.57 13.43 -8.03
CA TRP A 101 5.18 12.21 -7.33
C TRP A 101 5.62 12.23 -5.86
N TRP A 102 6.83 12.72 -5.57
CA TRP A 102 7.28 12.91 -4.19
C TRP A 102 6.47 13.97 -3.44
N ASP A 103 6.04 15.03 -4.11
CA ASP A 103 5.14 16.03 -3.52
C ASP A 103 3.78 15.42 -3.18
N LYS A 104 3.25 14.49 -4.00
CA LYS A 104 2.05 13.71 -3.66
C LYS A 104 2.25 12.85 -2.41
N VAL A 105 3.40 12.17 -2.28
CA VAL A 105 3.76 11.41 -1.07
C VAL A 105 3.77 12.33 0.16
N ASP A 106 4.38 13.51 0.04
CA ASP A 106 4.48 14.49 1.11
C ASP A 106 3.13 15.03 1.53
N TYR A 107 2.28 15.34 0.55
CA TYR A 107 0.90 15.75 0.78
C TYR A 107 0.12 14.67 1.56
N ILE A 108 0.15 13.42 1.10
CA ILE A 108 -0.52 12.29 1.79
C ILE A 108 -0.02 12.15 3.23
N LEU A 109 1.29 12.17 3.45
CA LEU A 109 1.86 12.05 4.80
C LEU A 109 1.46 13.22 5.70
N SER A 110 1.49 14.45 5.18
CA SER A 110 1.07 15.65 5.92
C SER A 110 -0.41 15.62 6.30
N PHE A 111 -1.26 15.02 5.46
CA PHE A 111 -2.69 14.85 5.74
C PHE A 111 -2.95 13.81 6.83
N ILE A 112 -2.15 12.72 6.86
CA ILE A 112 -2.29 11.63 7.82
C ILE A 112 -1.62 11.95 9.16
N ASP A 113 -0.58 12.78 9.19
CA ASP A 113 0.15 13.12 10.41
C ASP A 113 -0.74 13.73 11.53
N PRO A 114 -1.72 14.62 11.26
CA PRO A 114 -2.71 15.07 12.24
C PRO A 114 -3.55 13.92 12.82
N ILE A 115 -3.99 12.97 11.98
CA ILE A 115 -4.78 11.80 12.42
C ILE A 115 -3.92 10.91 13.32
N TYR A 116 -2.67 10.67 12.90
CA TYR A 116 -1.74 9.84 13.65
C TYR A 116 -1.34 10.48 14.99
N SER A 117 -1.06 11.78 14.98
CA SER A 117 -0.67 12.54 16.19
C SER A 117 -1.81 12.67 17.20
N THR A 118 -3.07 12.81 16.75
CA THR A 118 -4.24 12.89 17.63
C THR A 118 -4.53 11.53 18.28
N ILE A 119 -4.45 10.42 17.55
CA ILE A 119 -4.56 9.06 18.09
C ILE A 119 -3.44 8.81 19.11
N ARG A 120 -2.20 9.16 18.78
CA ARG A 120 -1.04 8.99 19.66
C ARG A 120 -1.18 9.78 20.97
N LYS A 121 -1.57 11.05 20.89
CA LYS A 121 -1.73 11.93 22.05
C LYS A 121 -2.88 11.48 22.96
N ARG A 122 -4.04 11.11 22.40
CA ARG A 122 -5.19 10.64 23.20
C ARG A 122 -4.90 9.35 23.94
N ASN A 123 -4.20 8.41 23.30
CA ASN A 123 -3.99 7.09 23.88
C ASN A 123 -2.68 6.96 24.67
N LYS A 124 -1.87 8.04 24.81
CA LYS A 124 -0.51 8.02 25.37
C LYS A 124 0.32 6.84 24.81
N MET A 125 0.10 6.50 23.54
CA MET A 125 0.67 5.30 22.95
C MET A 125 2.10 5.53 22.51
N ASP A 126 2.96 4.55 22.79
CA ASP A 126 4.25 4.40 22.11
C ASP A 126 4.01 4.39 20.57
N PRO A 127 4.82 5.12 19.76
CA PRO A 127 4.71 5.13 18.30
C PRO A 127 4.54 3.74 17.68
N LYS A 128 5.27 2.72 18.16
CA LYS A 128 5.17 1.36 17.63
C LYS A 128 3.80 0.75 17.88
N ARG A 129 3.23 0.98 19.07
CA ARG A 129 1.89 0.49 19.44
C ARG A 129 0.77 1.19 18.68
N ALA A 130 0.95 2.45 18.31
CA ALA A 130 -0.06 3.21 17.55
C ALA A 130 -0.19 2.70 16.10
N GLU A 131 0.90 2.25 15.47
CA GLU A 131 0.84 1.57 14.16
C GLU A 131 0.08 0.25 14.27
N ASP A 132 0.39 -0.55 15.29
CA ASP A 132 -0.25 -1.84 15.55
C ASP A 132 -1.76 -1.71 15.86
N LEU A 133 -2.18 -0.66 16.57
CA LEU A 133 -3.61 -0.47 16.92
C LEU A 133 -4.45 0.03 15.73
N VAL A 134 -3.91 0.91 14.89
CA VAL A 134 -4.58 1.32 13.63
C VAL A 134 -4.74 0.09 12.71
N CYS A 135 -3.74 -0.80 12.71
CA CYS A 135 -3.76 -2.10 12.07
C CYS A 135 -4.88 -3.01 12.61
N VAL A 136 -4.97 -3.20 13.93
CA VAL A 136 -6.03 -4.02 14.55
C VAL A 136 -7.42 -3.45 14.29
N HIS A 137 -7.61 -2.13 14.38
CA HIS A 137 -8.91 -1.50 14.16
C HIS A 137 -9.35 -1.56 12.68
N SER A 138 -8.43 -1.38 11.74
CA SER A 138 -8.70 -1.52 10.31
C SER A 138 -9.02 -2.98 9.94
N ASN A 139 -8.28 -3.94 10.49
CA ASN A 139 -8.53 -5.37 10.30
C ASN A 139 -9.87 -5.80 10.90
N LEU A 140 -10.20 -5.35 12.12
CA LEU A 140 -11.51 -5.59 12.74
C LEU A 140 -12.65 -4.98 11.91
N ARG A 141 -12.47 -3.76 11.38
CA ARG A 141 -13.46 -3.14 10.48
C ARG A 141 -13.59 -3.91 9.16
N HIS A 142 -12.50 -4.46 8.62
CA HIS A 142 -12.53 -5.29 7.41
C HIS A 142 -13.17 -6.65 7.64
N LEU A 143 -12.90 -7.30 8.77
CA LEU A 143 -13.53 -8.55 9.18
C LEU A 143 -15.02 -8.34 9.49
N SER A 144 -15.38 -7.21 10.11
CA SER A 144 -16.78 -6.82 10.32
C SER A 144 -17.51 -6.68 9.00
N ARG A 145 -16.94 -5.93 8.03
CA ARG A 145 -17.54 -5.78 6.69
C ARG A 145 -17.57 -7.10 5.92
N LYS A 146 -16.53 -7.94 6.01
CA LYS A 146 -16.52 -9.28 5.39
C LYS A 146 -17.62 -10.17 6.00
N SER A 147 -17.85 -10.06 7.31
CA SER A 147 -18.94 -10.78 7.98
C SER A 147 -20.33 -10.28 7.58
N GLU A 148 -20.49 -8.99 7.28
CA GLU A 148 -21.73 -8.41 6.74
C GLU A 148 -21.97 -8.84 5.29
N PHE A 149 -20.93 -8.87 4.45
CA PHE A 149 -21.02 -9.40 3.09
C PHE A 149 -21.39 -10.88 3.08
N ILE A 150 -20.78 -11.72 3.93
CA ILE A 150 -21.11 -13.14 4.05
C ILE A 150 -22.53 -13.36 4.61
N LYS A 151 -23.01 -12.46 5.47
CA LYS A 151 -24.40 -12.49 5.96
C LYS A 151 -25.39 -12.08 4.89
N LYS A 152 -25.03 -11.10 4.05
CA LYS A 152 -25.85 -10.63 2.93
C LYS A 152 -25.92 -11.66 1.81
N GLU A 153 -24.80 -12.28 1.43
CA GLU A 153 -24.77 -13.42 0.49
C GLU A 153 -25.61 -14.60 1.00
N ARG A 154 -25.58 -14.90 2.31
CA ARG A 154 -26.45 -15.94 2.90
C ARG A 154 -27.93 -15.58 2.87
N GLN A 155 -28.28 -14.30 3.01
CA GLN A 155 -29.65 -13.82 2.94
C GLN A 155 -30.15 -13.83 1.48
N ASP A 156 -29.31 -13.43 0.52
CA ASP A 156 -29.62 -13.41 -0.91
C ASP A 156 -29.73 -14.85 -1.48
N CYS A 157 -28.93 -15.80 -0.99
CA CYS A 157 -29.07 -17.24 -1.30
C CYS A 157 -30.33 -17.89 -0.70
N MET A 158 -30.91 -17.32 0.37
CA MET A 158 -32.17 -17.80 0.97
C MET A 158 -33.41 -17.10 0.38
N SER A 159 -33.23 -16.13 -0.52
CA SER A 159 -34.31 -15.44 -1.23
C SER A 159 -34.44 -15.83 -2.70
N LEU A 160 -33.79 -16.92 -3.13
CA LEU A 160 -34.21 -17.60 -4.36
C LEU A 160 -35.45 -18.40 -4.00
N ASP A 161 -36.61 -17.84 -4.32
CA ASP A 161 -37.91 -18.51 -4.18
C ASP A 161 -37.84 -19.90 -4.82
N GLU A 162 -38.33 -20.88 -4.07
CA GLU A 162 -38.38 -22.29 -4.44
C GLU A 162 -39.71 -22.57 -5.17
N PRO A 163 -39.77 -22.45 -6.51
CA PRO A 163 -40.76 -23.24 -7.26
C PRO A 163 -40.19 -24.08 -8.40
N ASP A 164 -38.86 -24.14 -8.60
CA ASP A 164 -38.27 -24.88 -9.74
C ASP A 164 -37.66 -26.26 -9.39
N LEU A 165 -37.67 -26.69 -8.12
CA LEU A 165 -37.15 -28.01 -7.72
C LEU A 165 -38.18 -29.15 -7.82
N GLU A 166 -39.48 -28.85 -7.73
CA GLU A 166 -40.55 -29.84 -7.92
C GLU A 166 -40.72 -30.26 -9.39
N ALA A 167 -40.41 -29.37 -10.34
CA ALA A 167 -40.47 -29.67 -11.77
C ALA A 167 -39.36 -30.64 -12.24
N PHE A 168 -38.28 -30.78 -11.49
CA PHE A 168 -37.16 -31.67 -11.84
C PHE A 168 -37.29 -33.07 -11.22
N PHE A 169 -38.15 -33.25 -10.21
CA PHE A 169 -38.36 -34.54 -9.54
C PHE A 169 -39.73 -35.16 -9.82
N PHE A 170 -40.73 -34.41 -10.30
CA PHE A 170 -42.07 -34.93 -10.62
C PHE A 170 -42.64 -34.54 -12.00
N GLY A 171 -41.79 -34.15 -12.97
CA GLY A 171 -42.17 -33.89 -14.37
C GLY A 171 -41.29 -34.61 -15.38
#